data_AF-A0A382IHJ4-F1
#
_entry.id   AF-A0A382IHJ4-F1
#
_cell.length_a   1.000
_cell.length_b   1.000
_cell.length_c   1.000
_cell.angle_alpha   90.00
_cell.angle_beta   90.00
_cell.angle_gamma   90.00
#
_symmetry.space_group_name_H-M   'P 1'
#
loop_
_entity.id
_entity.type
_entity.pdbx_description
1 polymer ?
#
loop_
_entity_poly.entity_id
_entity_poly.type
_entity_poly.pdbx_seq_one_letter_code
_entity_poly.pdbx_strand_id
1 'polypeptide(L)'
;MLVENLKILAVVIGTLAVFTLVANSIPQVQSVVPEELSFGADVTESELTASGEILYGGAGGCTACHGRGRHRQYRSSLWQQGGRTGL
;
A
#
# COMPACT_ATOMS: atom_id res chain seq x y z
N MET A 1 41.70 5.33 7.26
CA MET A 1 40.82 4.20 6.87
C MET A 1 39.79 3.86 7.95
N LEU A 2 40.17 3.71 9.23
CA LEU A 2 39.22 3.35 10.29
C LEU A 2 38.15 4.44 10.52
N VAL A 3 38.56 5.71 10.59
CA VAL A 3 37.66 6.84 10.82
C VAL A 3 36.65 6.99 9.68
N GLU A 4 37.09 6.79 8.45
CA GLU A 4 36.25 6.81 7.25
C GLU A 4 35.24 5.65 7.28
N ASN A 5 35.69 4.45 7.62
CA ASN A 5 34.83 3.26 7.74
C ASN A 5 33.76 3.44 8.84
N LEU A 6 34.11 4.06 9.97
CA LEU A 6 33.16 4.37 11.04
C LEU A 6 32.09 5.38 10.60
N LYS A 7 32.46 6.38 9.79
CA LYS A 7 31.50 7.33 9.20
C LYS A 7 30.51 6.63 8.27
N ILE A 8 31.00 5.73 7.41
CA ILE A 8 30.15 4.94 6.51
C ILE A 8 29.19 4.07 7.32
N LEU A 9 29.71 3.35 8.33
CA LEU A 9 28.90 2.51 9.21
C LEU A 9 27.79 3.32 9.90
N ALA A 10 28.11 4.50 10.43
CA ALA A 10 27.15 5.37 11.08
C ALA A 10 26.02 5.82 10.13
N VAL A 11 26.34 6.18 8.88
CA VAL A 11 25.33 6.56 7.87
C VAL A 11 24.41 5.39 7.54
N VAL A 12 24.97 4.18 7.35
CA VAL A 12 24.18 2.98 7.05
C VAL A 12 23.23 2.65 8.20
N ILE A 13 23.75 2.57 9.43
CA ILE A 13 22.92 2.26 10.61
C ILE A 13 21.87 3.36 10.84
N GLY A 14 22.24 4.63 10.72
CA GLY A 14 21.30 5.74 10.87
C GLY A 14 20.18 5.70 9.85
N THR A 15 20.51 5.44 8.58
CA THR A 15 19.50 5.34 7.51
C THR A 15 18.54 4.19 7.78
N LEU A 16 19.06 3.00 8.08
CA LEU A 16 18.23 1.84 8.40
C LEU A 16 17.33 2.12 9.61
N ALA A 17 17.88 2.67 10.69
CA ALA A 17 17.12 2.99 11.88
C ALA A 17 15.98 3.98 11.58
N VAL A 18 16.24 5.05 10.81
CA VAL A 18 15.21 6.03 10.43
C VAL A 18 14.10 5.37 9.62
N PHE A 19 14.45 4.58 8.59
CA PHE A 19 13.45 3.88 7.78
C PHE A 19 12.63 2.90 8.62
N THR A 20 13.27 2.13 9.49
CA THR A 20 12.59 1.18 10.38
C THR A 20 11.66 1.90 11.36
N LEU A 21 12.07 3.01 11.96
CA LEU A 21 11.23 3.78 12.88
C LEU A 21 10.02 4.37 12.16
N VAL A 22 10.22 5.01 11.01
CA VAL A 22 9.12 5.59 10.23
C VAL A 22 8.17 4.50 9.77
N ALA A 23 8.67 3.41 9.20
CA ALA A 23 7.82 2.32 8.70
C ALA A 23 7.00 1.65 9.82
N ASN A 24 7.58 1.43 10.99
CA ASN A 24 6.88 0.84 12.14
C ASN A 24 5.99 1.84 12.90
N SER A 25 6.16 3.15 12.68
CA SER A 25 5.24 4.16 13.22
C SER A 25 3.92 4.24 12.44
N ILE A 26 3.89 3.75 11.20
CA ILE A 26 2.66 3.66 10.40
C ILE A 26 1.86 2.47 10.91
N PRO A 27 0.62 2.66 11.41
CA PRO A 27 -0.27 1.57 11.77
C PRO A 27 -0.47 0.66 10.54
N GLN A 28 0.15 -0.52 10.57
CA GLN A 28 -0.03 -1.53 9.53
C GLN A 28 -1.42 -2.14 9.71
N VAL A 29 -2.44 -1.52 9.12
CA VAL A 29 -3.78 -2.09 9.07
C VAL A 29 -3.66 -3.35 8.21
N GLN A 30 -3.82 -4.53 8.83
CA GLN A 30 -3.99 -5.77 8.08
C GLN A 30 -5.15 -5.53 7.12
N SER A 31 -4.92 -5.72 5.82
CA SER A 31 -6.02 -5.75 4.86
C SER A 31 -6.85 -6.98 5.18
N VAL A 32 -7.86 -6.81 6.02
CA VAL A 32 -8.98 -7.73 6.06
C VAL A 32 -9.56 -7.64 4.65
N VAL A 33 -9.40 -8.72 3.87
CA VAL A 33 -10.03 -8.79 2.57
C VAL A 33 -11.52 -8.52 2.84
N PRO A 34 -12.12 -7.50 2.19
CA PRO A 34 -13.54 -7.22 2.36
C PRO A 34 -14.35 -8.48 2.12
N GLU A 35 -15.51 -8.57 2.77
CA GLU A 35 -16.44 -9.67 2.59
C GLU A 35 -16.64 -10.00 1.10
N GLU A 36 -16.65 -11.29 0.77
CA GLU A 36 -16.75 -11.75 -0.61
C GLU A 36 -18.06 -11.25 -1.22
N LEU A 37 -17.96 -10.42 -2.25
CA LEU A 37 -19.13 -9.95 -2.99
C LEU A 37 -19.50 -10.99 -4.04
N SER A 38 -20.54 -11.75 -3.74
CA SER A 38 -21.13 -12.72 -4.64
C SER A 38 -22.47 -12.21 -5.17
N PHE A 39 -22.65 -12.25 -6.48
CA PHE A 39 -23.90 -11.88 -7.15
C PHE A 39 -24.53 -13.13 -7.77
N GLY A 40 -25.85 -13.28 -7.59
CA GLY A 40 -26.63 -14.30 -8.29
C GLY A 40 -26.91 -13.94 -9.75
N ALA A 41 -27.52 -14.87 -10.50
CA ALA A 41 -27.89 -14.66 -11.90
C ALA A 41 -28.93 -13.53 -12.09
N ASP A 42 -29.74 -13.26 -11.07
CA ASP A 42 -30.83 -12.28 -11.10
C ASP A 42 -30.42 -10.89 -10.54
N VAL A 43 -29.11 -10.59 -10.49
CA VAL A 43 -28.62 -9.31 -9.97
C VAL A 43 -29.14 -8.13 -10.80
N THR A 44 -29.58 -7.08 -10.10
CA THR A 44 -30.09 -5.86 -10.75
C THR A 44 -28.98 -4.85 -11.06
N GLU A 45 -29.18 -4.00 -12.07
CA GLU A 45 -28.24 -2.90 -12.38
C GLU A 45 -28.05 -1.95 -11.18
N SER A 46 -29.12 -1.70 -10.42
CA SER A 46 -29.07 -0.88 -9.21
C SER A 46 -28.21 -1.52 -8.12
N GLU A 47 -28.28 -2.84 -7.94
CA GLU A 47 -27.41 -3.55 -6.99
C GLU A 47 -25.96 -3.44 -7.41
N LEU A 48 -25.64 -3.73 -8.68
CA LEU A 48 -24.27 -3.64 -9.18
C LEU A 48 -23.68 -2.24 -9.01
N THR A 49 -24.48 -1.20 -9.31
CA THR A 49 -24.05 0.19 -9.16
C THR A 49 -23.83 0.56 -7.69
N ALA A 50 -24.74 0.17 -6.80
CA ALA A 50 -24.61 0.43 -5.36
C ALA A 50 -23.40 -0.28 -4.76
N SER A 51 -23.17 -1.56 -5.11
CA SER A 51 -21.99 -2.31 -4.67
C SER A 51 -20.69 -1.70 -5.21
N GLY A 52 -20.69 -1.23 -6.46
CA GLY A 52 -19.55 -0.54 -7.06
C GLY A 52 -19.14 0.73 -6.31
N GLU A 53 -20.12 1.54 -5.87
CA GLU A 53 -19.86 2.75 -5.09
C GLU A 53 -19.24 2.42 -3.72
N ILE A 54 -19.76 1.40 -3.04
CA ILE A 54 -19.23 0.94 -1.74
C ILE A 54 -17.76 0.48 -1.89
N LEU A 55 -17.44 -0.24 -2.98
CA LEU A 55 -16.07 -0.66 -3.26
C LEU A 55 -15.16 0.52 -3.58
N TYR A 56 -15.59 1.43 -4.46
CA TYR A 56 -14.77 2.55 -4.91
C TYR A 56 -14.45 3.53 -3.78
N GLY A 57 -15.47 3.90 -2.99
CA GLY A 57 -15.38 4.90 -1.93
C GLY A 57 -14.91 4.37 -0.57
N GLY A 58 -15.02 3.05 -0.34
CA GLY A 58 -14.72 2.46 0.96
C GLY A 58 -13.90 1.18 0.85
N ALA A 59 -14.59 0.05 0.68
CA ALA A 59 -14.03 -1.29 0.94
C ALA A 59 -12.89 -1.69 0.00
N GLY A 60 -12.92 -1.26 -1.26
CA GLY A 60 -11.90 -1.59 -2.26
C GLY A 60 -10.65 -0.71 -2.20
N GLY A 61 -10.64 0.34 -1.35
CA GLY A 61 -9.50 1.25 -1.22
C GLY A 61 -9.07 1.93 -2.53
N CYS A 62 -9.94 1.96 -3.53
CA CYS A 62 -9.59 2.41 -4.89
C CYS A 62 -9.09 3.85 -4.89
N THR A 63 -9.72 4.72 -4.09
CA THR A 63 -9.33 6.12 -3.93
C THR A 63 -7.99 6.32 -3.23
N ALA A 64 -7.50 5.34 -2.46
CA ALA A 64 -6.17 5.39 -1.86
C ALA A 64 -5.05 5.43 -2.93
N CYS A 65 -5.30 4.83 -4.09
CA CYS A 65 -4.36 4.81 -5.22
C CYS A 65 -4.82 5.66 -6.43
N HIS A 66 -6.12 5.87 -6.62
CA HIS A 66 -6.72 6.49 -7.81
C HIS A 66 -7.48 7.81 -7.54
N GLY A 67 -7.53 8.32 -6.31
CA GLY A 67 -8.19 9.58 -5.99
C GLY A 67 -7.46 10.79 -6.61
N ARG A 68 -8.16 11.59 -7.43
CA ARG A 68 -7.63 12.87 -7.94
C ARG A 68 -7.44 13.83 -6.76
N GLY A 69 -6.21 14.32 -6.55
CA GLY A 69 -6.00 15.47 -5.68
C GLY A 69 -4.59 15.67 -5.14
N ARG A 70 -3.79 14.62 -4.90
CA ARG A 70 -2.39 14.80 -4.50
C ARG A 70 -1.51 13.72 -5.10
N HIS A 71 -0.42 14.18 -5.72
CA HIS A 71 0.71 13.33 -6.07
C HIS A 71 1.03 12.40 -4.90
N ARG A 72 0.76 11.11 -5.12
CA ARG A 72 1.53 9.95 -4.67
C ARG A 72 2.77 10.31 -3.85
N GLN A 73 2.70 10.14 -2.53
CA GLN A 73 3.90 10.05 -1.70
C GLN A 73 3.78 8.95 -0.64
N TYR A 74 3.19 7.79 -0.96
CA TYR A 74 3.42 6.55 -0.18
C TYR A 74 3.48 5.30 -1.07
N ARG A 75 3.89 5.44 -2.34
CA ARG A 75 4.29 4.25 -3.11
C ARG A 75 5.74 3.96 -2.79
N SER A 76 6.00 3.09 -1.81
CA SER A 76 7.31 2.47 -1.70
C SER A 76 7.58 1.69 -3.00
N SER A 77 8.69 2.00 -3.65
CA SER A 77 9.15 1.39 -4.89
C SER A 77 9.52 -0.09 -4.76
N LEU A 78 9.38 -0.68 -3.55
CA LEU A 78 9.69 -2.09 -3.28
C LEU A 78 8.59 -3.05 -3.76
N TRP A 79 7.30 -2.71 -3.60
CA TRP A 79 6.20 -3.59 -4.03
C TRP A 79 6.06 -3.73 -5.55
N GLN A 80 6.73 -2.86 -6.32
CA GLN A 80 6.75 -2.94 -7.78
C GLN A 80 7.87 -3.82 -8.35
N GLN A 81 8.87 -4.19 -7.54
CA GLN A 81 9.97 -5.05 -7.97
C GLN A 81 9.68 -6.53 -7.73
N GLY A 82 8.92 -6.88 -6.69
CA GLY A 82 8.55 -8.29 -6.41
C GLY A 82 7.50 -8.90 -7.33
N GLY A 83 6.70 -8.09 -8.04
CA GLY A 83 5.63 -8.58 -8.93
C GLY A 83 6.02 -8.74 -10.40
N ARG A 84 7.28 -8.49 -10.78
CA ARG A 84 7.74 -8.55 -12.18
C ARG A 84 8.60 -9.78 -12.49
N THR A 85 8.99 -10.54 -11.48
CA THR A 85 9.68 -11.82 -11.63
C THR A 85 8.76 -12.94 -11.17
N GLY A 86 7.65 -13.11 -11.90
CA GLY A 86 6.93 -14.38 -11.94
C GLY A 86 7.61 -15.29 -12.95
N LEU A 87 8.70 -15.92 -12.51
CA LEU A 87 9.16 -17.22 -13.03
C LEU A 87 8.76 -18.26 -11.99
#